data_AF-A0A4P5VX03-F1
#
_entry.id   AF-A0A4P5VX03-F1
#
_cell.length_a   1.000
_cell.length_b   1.000
_cell.length_c   1.000
_cell.angle_alpha   90.00
_cell.angle_beta   90.00
_cell.angle_gamma   90.00
#
_symmetry.space_group_name_H-M   'P 1'
#
loop_
_entity.id
_entity.type
_entity.pdbx_description
1 polymer ?
#
loop_
_entity_poly.entity_id
_entity_poly.type
_entity_poly.pdbx_seq_one_letter_code
_entity_poly.pdbx_strand_id
1 'polypeptide(L)'
;MALLLLLTTAAYADCSLPRTVAELDAAMVQAEVAWGENPASFADEMDVVGNVLGCVNAPLPAPSAARLLRLDGLAAFARRETERSAAAFSGARSIDPGITLPASMADSGNPLRAVWDTPAPARSWVTLRAPAKGKLYLDGVRTSTAPAERPFVFQAINGVYVTAAVATTGSLPAYARAPHPARNPLLVTAGVAAVASGVLYGLAWVSHDAAVGAANQGELGTAEAENHTYVIASASAGGLAAVALGGAIVVARW
;
A
#
# COMPACT_ATOMS: atom_id res chain seq x y z
N MET A 1 10.16 -4.26 -38.59
CA MET A 1 10.95 -4.11 -37.36
C MET A 1 10.04 -4.48 -36.19
N ALA A 2 10.12 -5.73 -35.72
CA ALA A 2 9.20 -6.30 -34.72
C ALA A 2 9.74 -6.00 -33.31
N LEU A 3 8.96 -5.27 -32.52
CA LEU A 3 9.28 -4.91 -31.14
C LEU A 3 8.90 -6.10 -30.23
N LEU A 4 9.90 -6.84 -29.76
CA LEU A 4 9.72 -7.97 -28.83
C LEU A 4 9.52 -7.42 -27.40
N LEU A 5 8.28 -7.43 -26.90
CA LEU A 5 7.96 -7.10 -25.52
C LEU A 5 8.38 -8.27 -24.60
N LEU A 6 9.57 -8.16 -24.01
CA LEU A 6 10.00 -9.00 -22.89
C LEU A 6 9.16 -8.64 -21.66
N LEU A 7 8.10 -9.41 -21.42
CA LEU A 7 7.37 -9.42 -20.15
C LEU A 7 8.30 -10.01 -19.08
N THR A 8 9.02 -9.15 -18.35
CA THR A 8 9.67 -9.53 -17.11
C THR A 8 8.58 -9.80 -16.08
N THR A 9 8.23 -11.07 -15.90
CA THR A 9 7.46 -11.51 -14.75
C THR A 9 8.31 -11.19 -13.52
N ALA A 10 7.84 -10.26 -12.69
CA ALA A 10 8.45 -10.01 -11.39
C ALA A 10 8.32 -11.32 -10.60
N ALA A 11 9.41 -12.08 -10.54
CA ALA A 11 9.49 -13.29 -9.76
C ALA A 11 9.33 -12.86 -8.30
N TYR A 12 8.13 -13.08 -7.74
CA TYR A 12 8.04 -13.27 -6.31
C TYR A 12 8.98 -14.43 -6.01
N ALA A 13 9.90 -14.23 -5.08
CA ALA A 13 10.72 -15.33 -4.59
C ALA A 13 9.72 -16.38 -4.08
N ASP A 14 9.59 -17.48 -4.81
CA ASP A 14 8.80 -18.63 -4.39
C ASP A 14 9.56 -19.20 -3.20
N CYS A 15 9.21 -18.72 -2.01
CA CYS A 15 9.77 -19.19 -0.77
C CYS A 15 9.24 -20.60 -0.53
N SER A 16 9.89 -21.57 -1.16
CA SER A 16 9.58 -23.00 -1.03
C SER A 16 9.66 -23.46 0.42
N LEU A 17 10.51 -22.79 1.20
CA LEU A 17 10.68 -23.01 2.64
C LEU A 17 10.57 -21.67 3.37
N PRO A 18 9.55 -21.49 4.23
CA PRO A 18 9.46 -20.30 5.07
C PRO A 18 10.65 -20.23 6.03
N ARG A 19 11.16 -19.02 6.25
CA ARG A 19 12.28 -18.74 7.16
C ARG A 19 11.80 -18.10 8.45
N THR A 20 12.51 -18.37 9.52
CA THR A 20 12.28 -17.80 10.85
C THR A 20 13.07 -16.52 11.06
N VAL A 21 12.66 -15.70 12.03
CA VAL A 21 13.42 -14.52 12.46
C VAL A 21 14.81 -14.93 12.99
N ALA A 22 14.92 -16.07 13.67
CA ALA A 22 16.19 -16.57 14.19
C ALA A 22 17.20 -16.90 13.06
N GLU A 23 16.74 -17.47 11.95
CA GLU A 23 17.59 -17.69 10.77
C GLU A 23 18.05 -16.37 10.14
N LEU A 24 17.17 -15.36 10.07
CA LEU A 24 17.55 -14.03 9.60
C LEU A 24 18.59 -13.37 10.54
N ASP A 25 18.38 -13.44 11.85
CA ASP A 25 19.32 -12.92 12.83
C ASP A 25 20.69 -13.61 12.71
N ALA A 26 20.72 -14.92 12.47
CA ALA A 26 21.95 -15.66 12.23
C ALA A 26 22.66 -15.20 10.94
N ALA A 27 21.92 -14.99 9.84
CA ALA A 27 22.49 -14.46 8.59
C ALA A 27 23.06 -13.05 8.79
N MET A 28 22.35 -12.17 9.53
CA MET A 28 22.83 -10.84 9.87
C MET A 28 24.11 -10.88 10.73
N VAL A 29 24.24 -11.84 11.66
CA VAL A 29 25.49 -12.05 12.41
C VAL A 29 26.64 -12.40 11.47
N GLN A 30 26.44 -13.30 10.51
CA GLN A 30 27.50 -13.68 9.56
C GLN A 30 27.94 -12.50 8.69
N ALA A 31 26.99 -11.68 8.21
CA ALA A 31 27.31 -10.45 7.49
C ALA A 31 28.14 -9.47 8.33
N GLU A 32 27.84 -9.32 9.63
CA GLU A 32 28.64 -8.47 10.53
C GLU A 32 30.05 -8.99 10.78
N VAL A 33 30.22 -10.31 10.90
CA VAL A 33 31.54 -10.94 11.02
C VAL A 33 32.33 -10.73 9.73
N ALA A 34 31.71 -10.96 8.56
CA ALA A 34 32.33 -10.72 7.26
C ALA A 34 32.78 -9.27 7.10
N TRP A 35 32.00 -8.29 7.55
CA TRP A 35 32.42 -6.89 7.54
C TRP A 35 33.74 -6.64 8.28
N GLY A 36 33.92 -7.23 9.46
CA GLY A 36 35.10 -7.01 10.30
C GLY A 36 36.31 -7.84 9.91
N GLU A 37 36.10 -9.10 9.49
CA GLU A 37 37.17 -10.07 9.29
C GLU A 37 37.51 -10.33 7.81
N ASN A 38 36.52 -10.29 6.92
CA ASN A 38 36.69 -10.56 5.50
C ASN A 38 35.78 -9.66 4.63
N PRO A 39 36.15 -8.38 4.44
CA PRO A 39 35.30 -7.43 3.71
C PRO A 39 34.95 -7.86 2.27
N ALA A 40 35.76 -8.74 1.67
CA ALA A 40 35.49 -9.28 0.34
C ALA A 40 34.26 -10.21 0.30
N SER A 41 33.98 -10.95 1.38
CA SER A 41 32.80 -11.83 1.47
C SER A 41 31.54 -11.11 1.98
N PHE A 42 31.64 -9.85 2.42
CA PHE A 42 30.51 -9.12 2.96
C PHE A 42 29.34 -8.98 1.97
N ALA A 43 29.66 -8.77 0.69
CA ALA A 43 28.63 -8.68 -0.36
C ALA A 43 27.84 -10.00 -0.49
N ASP A 44 28.55 -11.13 -0.50
CA ASP A 44 27.93 -12.46 -0.59
C ASP A 44 27.02 -12.73 0.63
N GLU A 45 27.45 -12.36 1.83
CA GLU A 45 26.63 -12.51 3.04
C GLU A 45 25.40 -11.59 3.03
N MET A 46 25.50 -10.40 2.44
CA MET A 46 24.35 -9.51 2.26
C MET A 46 23.33 -10.10 1.28
N ASP A 47 23.77 -10.84 0.26
CA ASP A 47 22.87 -11.58 -0.63
C ASP A 47 22.16 -12.71 0.13
N VAL A 48 22.86 -13.41 1.03
CA VAL A 48 22.23 -14.41 1.93
C VAL A 48 21.18 -13.75 2.82
N VAL A 49 21.49 -12.60 3.44
CA VAL A 49 20.52 -11.83 4.26
C VAL A 49 19.28 -11.47 3.43
N GLY A 50 19.46 -10.97 2.20
CA GLY A 50 18.35 -10.62 1.30
C GLY A 50 17.47 -11.83 0.95
N ASN A 51 18.09 -12.97 0.64
CA ASN A 51 17.39 -14.22 0.34
C ASN A 51 16.59 -14.74 1.54
N VAL A 52 17.15 -14.68 2.75
CA VAL A 52 16.45 -15.10 3.97
C VAL A 52 15.33 -14.13 4.31
N LEU A 53 15.58 -12.82 4.24
CA LEU A 53 14.63 -11.74 4.55
C LEU A 53 13.34 -11.88 3.74
N GLY A 54 13.46 -12.11 2.43
CA GLY A 54 12.32 -12.27 1.53
C GLY A 54 11.39 -13.42 1.91
N CYS A 55 11.90 -14.39 2.67
CA CYS A 55 11.17 -15.59 3.10
C CYS A 55 10.81 -15.62 4.58
N VAL A 56 11.08 -14.56 5.36
CA VAL A 56 10.71 -14.51 6.77
C VAL A 56 9.19 -14.52 6.94
N ASN A 57 8.68 -15.53 7.66
CA ASN A 57 7.26 -15.79 7.83
C ASN A 57 6.70 -15.36 9.20
N ALA A 58 7.33 -14.37 9.84
CA ALA A 58 6.87 -13.82 11.10
C ALA A 58 7.11 -12.30 11.14
N PRO A 59 6.35 -11.55 11.97
CA PRO A 59 6.66 -10.15 12.22
C PRO A 59 8.12 -10.00 12.71
N LEU A 60 8.89 -9.16 12.03
CA LEU A 60 10.26 -8.87 12.37
C LEU A 60 10.27 -7.95 13.59
N PRO A 61 10.98 -8.29 14.68
CA PRO A 61 11.13 -7.39 15.82
C PRO A 61 11.84 -6.09 15.44
N ALA A 62 11.50 -4.99 16.11
CA ALA A 62 12.13 -3.69 15.87
C ALA A 62 13.68 -3.71 15.99
N PRO A 63 14.29 -4.41 16.97
CA PRO A 63 15.76 -4.52 17.02
C PRO A 63 16.37 -5.19 15.78
N SER A 64 15.76 -6.25 15.26
CA SER A 64 16.20 -6.93 14.04
C SER A 64 16.03 -6.03 12.80
N ALA A 65 14.95 -5.25 12.74
CA ALA A 65 14.75 -4.25 11.67
C ALA A 65 15.82 -3.14 11.70
N ALA A 66 16.15 -2.62 12.89
CA ALA A 66 17.21 -1.63 13.06
C ALA A 66 18.59 -2.20 12.65
N ARG A 67 18.89 -3.44 13.04
CA ARG A 67 20.11 -4.15 12.66
C ARG A 67 20.22 -4.35 11.15
N LEU A 68 19.13 -4.73 10.49
CA LEU A 68 19.06 -4.87 9.04
C LEU A 68 19.36 -3.53 8.33
N LEU A 69 18.78 -2.42 8.77
CA LEU A 69 19.07 -1.10 8.20
C LEU A 69 20.51 -0.64 8.46
N ARG A 70 21.11 -1.02 9.61
CA ARG A 70 22.54 -0.81 9.82
C ARG A 70 23.38 -1.58 8.80
N LEU A 71 23.04 -2.84 8.52
CA LEU A 71 23.74 -3.63 7.50
C LEU A 71 23.56 -3.07 6.08
N ASP A 72 22.37 -2.60 5.71
CA ASP A 72 22.17 -1.91 4.41
C ASP A 72 23.01 -0.62 4.34
N GLY A 73 23.13 0.12 5.45
CA GLY A 73 24.00 1.28 5.54
C GLY A 73 25.48 0.95 5.33
N LEU A 74 25.96 -0.17 5.89
CA LEU A 74 27.33 -0.68 5.66
C LEU A 74 27.55 -1.08 4.19
N ALA A 75 26.59 -1.80 3.60
CA ALA A 75 26.64 -2.19 2.19
C ALA A 75 26.65 -0.99 1.24
N ALA A 76 25.80 0.01 1.49
CA ALA A 76 25.80 1.26 0.74
C ALA A 76 27.14 2.00 0.87
N PHE A 77 27.73 2.06 2.06
CA PHE A 77 29.03 2.68 2.26
C PHE A 77 30.15 1.98 1.49
N ALA A 78 30.19 0.64 1.51
CA ALA A 78 31.17 -0.13 0.73
C ALA A 78 31.08 0.15 -0.78
N ARG A 79 29.88 0.42 -1.29
CA ARG A 79 29.64 0.84 -2.68
C ARG A 79 29.86 2.34 -2.93
N ARG A 80 30.32 3.10 -1.93
CA ARG A 80 30.51 4.56 -1.95
C ARG A 80 29.21 5.36 -2.15
N GLU A 81 28.07 4.78 -1.77
CA GLU A 81 26.75 5.40 -1.80
C GLU A 81 26.48 6.12 -0.47
N THR A 82 27.23 7.19 -0.18
CA THR A 82 27.22 7.86 1.14
C THR A 82 25.85 8.37 1.57
N GLU A 83 25.08 8.95 0.66
CA GLU A 83 23.71 9.43 0.94
C GLU A 83 22.78 8.27 1.34
N ARG A 84 22.82 7.17 0.60
CA ARG A 84 22.04 5.96 0.91
C ARG A 84 22.46 5.37 2.24
N SER A 85 23.77 5.33 2.51
CA SER A 85 24.33 4.85 3.76
C SER A 85 23.84 5.68 4.96
N ALA A 86 23.95 7.02 4.88
CA ALA A 86 23.45 7.93 5.91
C ALA A 86 21.95 7.76 6.16
N ALA A 87 21.15 7.63 5.08
CA ALA A 87 19.72 7.40 5.16
C ALA A 87 19.39 6.09 5.89
N ALA A 88 20.05 4.99 5.55
CA ALA A 88 19.84 3.70 6.19
C ALA A 88 20.24 3.71 7.67
N PHE A 89 21.36 4.35 8.03
CA PHE A 89 21.78 4.51 9.42
C PHE A 89 20.83 5.37 10.25
N SER A 90 20.32 6.46 9.67
CA SER A 90 19.26 7.27 10.27
C SER A 90 17.99 6.44 10.50
N GLY A 91 17.64 5.58 9.55
CA GLY A 91 16.61 4.55 9.67
C GLY A 91 16.82 3.68 10.91
N ALA A 92 17.99 3.04 11.02
CA ALA A 92 18.34 2.18 12.14
C ALA A 92 18.19 2.89 13.50
N ARG A 93 18.76 4.08 13.66
CA ARG A 93 18.67 4.85 14.93
C ARG A 93 17.28 5.38 15.24
N SER A 94 16.45 5.58 14.21
CA SER A 94 15.05 5.98 14.43
C SER A 94 14.20 4.84 14.99
N ILE A 95 14.54 3.59 14.65
CA ILE A 95 13.87 2.39 15.14
C ILE A 95 14.37 2.04 16.55
N ASP A 96 15.69 2.03 16.73
CA ASP A 96 16.34 1.76 18.01
C ASP A 96 17.33 2.90 18.33
N PRO A 97 16.93 3.88 19.15
CA PRO A 97 17.83 4.98 19.54
C PRO A 97 19.05 4.54 20.34
N GLY A 98 19.02 3.35 20.94
CA GLY A 98 20.14 2.77 21.69
C GLY A 98 21.15 2.03 20.81
N ILE A 99 20.85 1.82 19.53
CA ILE A 99 21.76 1.13 18.63
C ILE A 99 23.04 1.95 18.43
N THR A 100 24.18 1.30 18.62
CA THR A 100 25.50 1.90 18.39
C THR A 100 26.19 1.22 17.21
N LEU A 101 27.06 1.94 16.49
CA LEU A 101 28.01 1.32 15.58
C LEU A 101 29.19 0.76 16.39
N PRO A 102 29.43 -0.56 16.44
CA PRO A 102 30.53 -1.15 17.20
C PRO A 102 31.90 -0.66 16.71
N ALA A 103 32.88 -0.54 17.61
CA ALA A 103 34.25 -0.17 17.25
C ALA A 103 34.91 -1.18 16.30
N SER A 104 34.49 -2.45 16.35
CA SER A 104 34.94 -3.49 15.41
C SER A 104 34.49 -3.25 13.97
N MET A 105 33.43 -2.45 13.74
CA MET A 105 32.97 -2.10 12.38
C MET A 105 33.58 -0.81 11.88
N ALA A 106 33.79 0.13 12.79
CA ALA A 106 34.45 1.40 12.53
C ALA A 106 35.02 1.95 13.82
N ASP A 107 36.33 2.13 13.89
CA ASP A 107 36.97 2.88 14.97
C ASP A 107 36.60 4.37 14.89
N SER A 108 37.11 5.18 15.82
CA SER A 108 36.82 6.63 15.87
C SER A 108 37.41 7.44 14.71
N GLY A 109 38.39 6.90 13.98
CA GLY A 109 39.02 7.58 12.84
C GLY A 109 38.39 7.23 11.50
N ASN A 110 37.56 6.19 11.44
CA ASN A 110 36.95 5.70 10.22
C ASN A 110 35.89 6.68 9.67
N PRO A 111 35.94 7.07 8.37
CA PRO A 111 34.95 7.95 7.75
C PRO A 111 33.49 7.47 7.88
N LEU A 112 33.29 6.16 8.06
CA LEU A 112 31.98 5.56 8.32
C LEU A 112 31.31 6.14 9.57
N ARG A 113 32.08 6.56 10.59
CA ARG A 113 31.54 7.22 11.79
C ARG A 113 30.83 8.52 11.45
N ALA A 114 31.44 9.35 10.60
CA ALA A 114 30.82 10.60 10.18
C ALA A 114 29.50 10.37 9.42
N VAL A 115 29.46 9.33 8.57
CA VAL A 115 28.23 8.93 7.87
C VAL A 115 27.19 8.38 8.85
N TRP A 116 27.61 7.56 9.82
CA TRP A 116 26.75 7.11 10.91
C TRP A 116 26.17 8.28 11.68
N ASP A 117 26.97 9.26 12.12
CA ASP A 117 26.52 10.37 12.95
C ASP A 117 25.70 11.45 12.21
N THR A 118 25.47 11.27 10.91
CA THR A 118 24.64 12.19 10.12
C THR A 118 23.23 12.32 10.74
N PRO A 119 22.75 13.55 11.03
CA PRO A 119 21.43 13.74 11.62
C PRO A 119 20.32 13.15 10.77
N ALA A 120 19.27 12.66 11.44
CA ALA A 120 18.08 12.17 10.75
C ALA A 120 17.34 13.32 10.05
N PRO A 121 16.74 13.08 8.87
CA PRO A 121 15.90 14.07 8.20
C PRO A 121 14.61 14.30 9.00
N ALA A 122 13.79 15.25 8.54
CA ALA A 122 12.56 15.61 9.24
C ALA A 122 11.58 14.43 9.28
N ARG A 123 10.74 14.42 10.32
CA ARG A 123 9.73 13.38 10.48
C ARG A 123 8.51 13.72 9.63
N SER A 124 8.53 13.26 8.38
CA SER A 124 7.36 13.24 7.51
C SER A 124 6.79 11.83 7.42
N TRP A 125 5.47 11.72 7.30
CA TRP A 125 4.74 10.46 7.36
C TRP A 125 3.72 10.35 6.23
N VAL A 126 3.60 9.15 5.65
CA VAL A 126 2.61 8.81 4.62
C VAL A 126 1.73 7.68 5.11
N THR A 127 0.43 7.78 4.90
CA THR A 127 -0.50 6.70 5.21
C THR A 127 -0.56 5.72 4.04
N LEU A 128 -0.18 4.48 4.31
CA LEU A 128 -0.28 3.35 3.40
C LEU A 128 -1.71 2.81 3.39
N ARG A 129 -2.11 2.27 2.23
CA ARG A 129 -3.40 1.60 2.10
C ARG A 129 -3.39 0.29 2.86
N ALA A 130 -4.48 -0.01 3.56
CA ALA A 130 -4.63 -1.29 4.24
C ALA A 130 -4.51 -2.47 3.25
N PRO A 131 -3.92 -3.60 3.66
CA PRO A 131 -3.85 -4.79 2.85
C PRO A 131 -5.24 -5.42 2.74
N ALA A 132 -5.52 -6.14 1.65
CA ALA A 132 -6.81 -6.77 1.41
C ALA A 132 -7.19 -7.78 2.48
N LYS A 133 -6.18 -8.45 3.04
CA LYS A 133 -6.27 -9.34 4.19
C LYS A 133 -5.06 -9.09 5.09
N GLY A 134 -5.22 -9.36 6.38
CA GLY A 134 -4.10 -9.38 7.32
C GLY A 134 -3.63 -8.01 7.82
N LYS A 135 -2.33 -7.85 8.06
CA LYS A 135 -1.75 -6.72 8.80
C LYS A 135 -0.47 -6.20 8.15
N LEU A 136 -0.22 -4.90 8.28
CA LEU A 136 1.06 -4.27 7.95
C LEU A 136 1.88 -4.11 9.22
N TYR A 137 3.17 -4.36 9.10
CA TYR A 137 4.18 -4.03 10.09
C TYR A 137 5.25 -3.19 9.40
N LEU A 138 5.59 -2.06 9.98
CA LEU A 138 6.67 -1.19 9.54
C LEU A 138 7.65 -1.06 10.69
N ASP A 139 8.92 -1.35 10.44
CA ASP A 139 9.97 -1.35 11.46
C ASP A 139 9.63 -2.23 12.68
N GLY A 140 8.89 -3.32 12.44
CA GLY A 140 8.40 -4.23 13.47
C GLY A 140 7.18 -3.75 14.27
N VAL A 141 6.67 -2.55 13.98
CA VAL A 141 5.47 -1.99 14.61
C VAL A 141 4.26 -2.19 13.71
N ARG A 142 3.14 -2.66 14.27
CA ARG A 142 1.88 -2.77 13.53
C ARG A 142 1.30 -1.38 13.26
N THR A 143 1.48 -0.88 12.04
CA THR A 143 1.00 0.44 11.62
C THR A 143 0.74 0.49 10.11
N SER A 144 -0.09 1.42 9.68
CA SER A 144 -0.28 1.79 8.27
C SER A 144 0.39 3.12 7.93
N THR A 145 1.21 3.68 8.80
CA THR A 145 1.85 4.98 8.59
C THR A 145 3.35 4.77 8.44
N ALA A 146 3.86 5.03 7.23
CA ALA A 146 5.27 4.88 6.89
C ALA A 146 6.01 6.23 6.99
N PRO A 147 7.30 6.22 7.38
CA PRO A 147 8.12 7.41 7.24
C PRO A 147 8.35 7.73 5.76
N ALA A 148 8.27 9.01 5.39
CA ALA A 148 8.45 9.46 4.01
C ALA A 148 9.91 9.76 3.67
N GLU A 149 10.71 10.13 4.67
CA GLU A 149 12.05 10.71 4.47
C GLU A 149 13.19 9.77 4.91
N ARG A 150 12.89 8.57 5.39
CA ARG A 150 13.91 7.59 5.75
C ARG A 150 13.56 6.18 5.27
N PRO A 151 14.56 5.31 5.07
CA PRO A 151 14.33 3.90 4.85
C PRO A 151 13.62 3.27 6.06
N PHE A 152 12.87 2.22 5.78
CA PHE A 152 12.14 1.43 6.75
C PHE A 152 12.01 -0.03 6.28
N VAL A 153 11.76 -0.94 7.21
CA VAL A 153 11.47 -2.34 6.88
C VAL A 153 9.96 -2.50 6.77
N PHE A 154 9.50 -2.93 5.59
CA PHE A 154 8.10 -3.18 5.29
C PHE A 154 7.78 -4.67 5.41
N GLN A 155 6.68 -4.99 6.08
CA GLN A 155 6.10 -6.33 6.09
C GLN A 155 4.59 -6.29 5.89
N ALA A 156 4.10 -6.99 4.87
CA ALA A 156 2.69 -7.32 4.72
C ALA A 156 2.45 -8.80 5.05
N ILE A 157 1.57 -9.06 6.01
CA ILE A 157 1.24 -10.41 6.48
C ILE A 157 -0.21 -10.68 6.14
N ASN A 158 -0.48 -11.42 5.06
CA ASN A 158 -1.84 -11.67 4.54
C ASN A 158 -2.12 -13.17 4.24
N GLY A 159 -1.36 -14.06 4.87
CA GLY A 159 -1.25 -15.48 4.48
C GLY A 159 0.00 -15.75 3.63
N VAL A 160 0.43 -14.76 2.87
CA VAL A 160 1.77 -14.66 2.26
C VAL A 160 2.53 -13.55 3.00
N TYR A 161 3.83 -13.74 3.17
CA TYR A 161 4.71 -12.74 3.78
C TYR A 161 5.47 -12.02 2.67
N VAL A 162 5.32 -10.71 2.63
CA VAL A 162 6.13 -9.84 1.78
C VAL A 162 6.95 -8.97 2.71
N THR A 163 8.24 -9.27 2.83
CA THR A 163 9.19 -8.53 3.65
C THR A 163 10.23 -7.87 2.75
N ALA A 164 10.47 -6.57 2.92
CA ALA A 164 11.52 -5.86 2.20
C ALA A 164 12.04 -4.65 2.98
N ALA A 165 13.33 -4.35 2.81
CA ALA A 165 13.86 -3.04 3.15
C ALA A 165 13.50 -2.04 2.03
N VAL A 166 12.81 -0.97 2.37
CA VAL A 166 12.36 0.06 1.43
C VAL A 166 13.25 1.28 1.58
N ALA A 167 13.93 1.67 0.50
CA ALA A 167 14.69 2.92 0.43
C ALA A 167 13.74 4.13 0.44
N THR A 168 14.23 5.31 0.81
CA THR A 168 13.42 6.55 0.95
C THR A 168 12.57 6.88 -0.30
N THR A 169 13.10 6.63 -1.49
CA THR A 169 12.42 6.87 -2.78
C THR A 169 11.98 5.59 -3.48
N GLY A 170 12.11 4.44 -2.80
CA GLY A 170 11.77 3.14 -3.35
C GLY A 170 10.26 2.98 -3.55
N SER A 171 9.87 2.23 -4.59
CA SER A 171 8.50 1.75 -4.68
C SER A 171 8.24 0.75 -3.55
N LEU A 172 7.09 0.86 -2.90
CA LEU A 172 6.62 -0.15 -1.96
C LEU A 172 6.51 -1.50 -2.68
N PRO A 173 6.91 -2.62 -2.04
CA PRO A 173 6.63 -3.94 -2.57
C PRO A 173 5.16 -4.08 -2.93
N ALA A 174 4.87 -4.79 -4.02
CA ALA A 174 3.48 -5.06 -4.37
C ALA A 174 2.84 -5.95 -3.30
N TYR A 175 1.69 -5.53 -2.78
CA TYR A 175 0.85 -6.31 -1.87
C TYR A 175 -0.62 -6.15 -2.27
N ALA A 176 -1.42 -7.18 -2.02
CA ALA A 176 -2.86 -7.10 -2.24
C ALA A 176 -3.45 -6.01 -1.32
N ARG A 177 -4.04 -4.96 -1.90
CA ARG A 177 -4.62 -3.82 -1.18
C ARG A 177 -6.12 -4.01 -1.02
N ALA A 178 -6.68 -3.65 0.14
CA ALA A 178 -8.13 -3.67 0.33
C ALA A 178 -8.80 -2.75 -0.69
N PRO A 179 -9.91 -3.13 -1.35
CA PRO A 179 -10.60 -2.27 -2.31
C PRO A 179 -10.92 -0.91 -1.68
N HIS A 180 -10.87 0.15 -2.49
CA HIS A 180 -11.10 1.51 -1.97
C HIS A 180 -12.57 1.57 -1.52
N PRO A 181 -12.88 1.87 -0.25
CA PRO A 181 -14.25 1.80 0.25
C PRO A 181 -15.21 2.70 -0.57
N ALA A 182 -14.69 3.80 -1.11
CA ALA A 182 -15.45 4.77 -1.89
C ALA A 182 -15.85 4.31 -3.31
N ARG A 183 -15.28 3.24 -3.88
CA ARG A 183 -15.63 2.81 -5.25
C ARG A 183 -17.00 2.14 -5.33
N ASN A 184 -17.33 1.34 -4.32
CA ASN A 184 -18.58 0.59 -4.28
C ASN A 184 -19.82 1.48 -4.18
N PRO A 185 -19.90 2.49 -3.29
CA PRO A 185 -21.07 3.36 -3.24
C PRO A 185 -21.24 4.08 -4.58
N LEU A 186 -20.19 4.63 -5.19
CA LEU A 186 -20.29 5.32 -6.47
C LEU A 186 -20.84 4.44 -7.61
N LEU A 187 -20.43 3.16 -7.66
CA LEU A 187 -20.97 2.22 -8.63
C LEU A 187 -22.44 1.89 -8.35
N VAL A 188 -22.81 1.74 -7.08
CA VAL A 188 -24.21 1.55 -6.67
C VAL A 188 -25.05 2.79 -7.00
N THR A 189 -24.54 4.00 -6.74
CA THR A 189 -25.24 5.25 -7.07
C THR A 189 -25.43 5.38 -8.58
N ALA A 190 -24.42 5.04 -9.37
CA ALA A 190 -24.51 5.06 -10.83
C ALA A 190 -25.53 4.03 -11.35
N GLY A 191 -25.55 2.82 -10.77
CA GLY A 191 -26.54 1.79 -11.11
C GLY A 191 -27.97 2.21 -10.81
N VAL A 192 -28.22 2.78 -9.61
CA VAL A 192 -29.54 3.29 -9.22
C VAL A 192 -29.99 4.42 -10.14
N ALA A 193 -29.09 5.36 -10.46
CA ALA A 193 -29.40 6.48 -11.35
C ALA A 193 -29.75 5.99 -12.77
N ALA A 194 -29.05 4.97 -13.28
CA ALA A 194 -29.33 4.39 -14.59
C ALA A 194 -30.72 3.72 -14.63
N VAL A 195 -31.07 2.94 -13.60
CA VAL A 195 -32.41 2.32 -13.50
C VAL A 195 -33.50 3.38 -13.41
N ALA A 196 -33.33 4.39 -12.55
CA ALA A 196 -34.29 5.48 -12.42
C ALA A 196 -34.47 6.24 -13.74
N SER A 197 -33.39 6.53 -14.45
CA SER A 197 -33.44 7.18 -15.78
C SER A 197 -34.18 6.32 -16.81
N GLY A 198 -33.95 5.00 -16.81
CA GLY A 198 -34.65 4.07 -17.69
C GLY A 198 -36.16 4.01 -17.41
N VAL A 199 -36.57 4.00 -16.14
CA VAL A 199 -37.99 4.04 -15.75
C VAL A 199 -38.64 5.35 -16.20
N LEU A 200 -37.98 6.49 -15.94
CA LEU A 200 -38.49 7.80 -16.36
C LEU A 200 -38.62 7.90 -17.88
N TYR A 201 -37.64 7.38 -18.63
CA TYR A 201 -37.69 7.36 -20.09
C TYR A 201 -38.85 6.48 -20.61
N GLY A 202 -39.05 5.30 -20.03
CA GLY A 202 -40.16 4.42 -20.38
C GLY A 202 -41.53 5.05 -20.10
N LEU A 203 -41.70 5.70 -18.94
CA LEU A 203 -42.93 6.43 -18.62
C LEU A 203 -43.16 7.60 -19.57
N ALA A 204 -42.12 8.35 -19.92
CA ALA A 204 -42.21 9.44 -20.89
C ALA A 204 -42.68 8.93 -22.26
N TRP A 205 -42.17 7.79 -22.73
CA TRP A 205 -42.57 7.19 -24.00
C TRP A 205 -44.05 6.77 -24.03
N VAL A 206 -44.52 6.07 -22.98
CA VAL A 206 -45.93 5.67 -22.87
C VAL A 206 -46.85 6.90 -22.80
N SER A 207 -46.45 7.94 -22.06
CA SER A 207 -47.23 9.19 -21.97
C SER A 207 -47.33 9.91 -23.34
N HIS A 208 -46.26 9.85 -24.14
CA HIS A 208 -46.23 10.46 -25.45
C HIS A 208 -47.15 9.72 -26.43
N ASP A 209 -47.12 8.38 -26.43
CA ASP A 209 -47.98 7.56 -27.30
C ASP A 209 -49.47 7.79 -27.00
N ALA A 210 -49.83 7.86 -25.71
CA ALA A 210 -51.20 8.17 -25.28
C ALA A 210 -51.65 9.57 -25.73
N ALA A 211 -50.78 10.58 -25.65
CA ALA A 211 -51.09 11.95 -26.07
C ALA A 211 -51.25 12.08 -27.58
N VAL A 212 -50.40 11.41 -28.37
CA VAL A 212 -50.46 11.44 -29.84
C VAL A 212 -51.63 10.60 -30.37
N GLY A 213 -52.00 9.52 -29.67
CA GLY A 213 -53.11 8.64 -30.04
C GLY A 213 -54.51 9.17 -29.70
N ALA A 214 -54.62 10.26 -28.94
CA ALA A 214 -55.91 10.82 -28.53
C ALA A 214 -56.70 11.37 -29.74
N ALA A 215 -57.90 10.84 -29.97
CA ALA A 215 -58.76 11.21 -31.10
C ALA A 215 -59.65 12.43 -30.82
N ASN A 216 -59.80 12.83 -29.56
CA ASN A 216 -60.67 13.93 -29.13
C ASN A 216 -60.17 14.59 -27.83
N GLN A 217 -60.77 15.74 -27.49
CA GLN A 217 -60.39 16.51 -26.29
C GLN A 217 -60.64 15.79 -24.96
N GLY A 218 -61.62 14.87 -24.91
CA GLY A 218 -61.91 14.09 -23.70
C GLY A 218 -60.80 13.08 -23.38
N GLU A 219 -60.30 12.40 -24.42
CA GLU A 219 -59.15 11.49 -24.32
C GLU A 219 -57.87 12.24 -23.95
N LEU A 220 -57.66 13.43 -24.55
CA LEU A 220 -56.53 14.29 -24.22
C LEU A 220 -56.54 14.70 -22.74
N GLY A 221 -57.69 15.11 -22.21
CA GLY A 221 -57.83 15.48 -20.79
C GLY A 221 -57.60 14.30 -19.83
N THR A 222 -57.91 13.08 -20.25
CA THR A 222 -57.63 11.87 -19.48
C THR A 222 -56.13 11.58 -19.44
N ALA A 223 -55.44 11.69 -20.58
CA ALA A 223 -53.99 11.55 -20.66
C ALA A 223 -53.25 12.64 -19.85
N GLU A 224 -53.74 13.88 -19.84
CA GLU A 224 -53.20 14.97 -19.02
C GLU A 224 -53.34 14.69 -17.51
N ALA A 225 -54.48 14.16 -17.07
CA ALA A 225 -54.72 13.81 -15.67
C ALA A 225 -53.80 12.66 -15.18
N GLU A 226 -53.55 11.66 -16.04
CA GLU A 226 -52.57 10.60 -15.76
C GLU A 226 -51.15 11.17 -15.66
N ASN A 227 -50.80 12.14 -16.51
CA ASN A 227 -49.48 12.75 -16.51
C ASN A 227 -49.18 13.52 -15.21
N HIS A 228 -50.15 14.26 -14.66
CA HIS A 228 -50.01 14.89 -13.35
C HIS A 228 -49.76 13.88 -12.22
N THR A 229 -50.33 12.69 -12.31
CA THR A 229 -50.11 11.62 -11.33
C THR A 229 -48.69 11.07 -11.42
N TYR A 230 -48.12 10.92 -12.62
CA TYR A 230 -46.73 10.51 -12.81
C TYR A 230 -45.71 11.54 -12.30
N VAL A 231 -46.00 12.84 -12.42
CA VAL A 231 -45.16 13.90 -11.85
C VAL A 231 -45.09 13.80 -10.32
N ILE A 232 -46.22 13.60 -9.65
CA ILE A 232 -46.24 13.43 -8.18
C ILE A 232 -45.54 12.13 -7.78
N ALA A 233 -45.77 11.03 -8.52
CA ALA A 233 -45.10 9.76 -8.27
C ALA A 233 -43.57 9.86 -8.45
N SER A 234 -43.09 10.57 -9.48
CA SER A 234 -41.65 10.76 -9.71
C SER A 234 -40.98 11.62 -8.62
N ALA A 235 -41.69 12.59 -8.03
CA ALA A 235 -41.20 13.34 -6.88
C ALA A 235 -40.97 12.44 -5.65
N SER A 236 -41.86 11.46 -5.42
CA SER A 236 -41.70 10.49 -4.33
C SER A 236 -40.53 9.51 -4.56
N ALA A 237 -40.31 9.10 -5.81
CA ALA A 237 -39.18 8.26 -6.19
C ALA A 237 -37.83 8.98 -6.02
N GLY A 238 -37.78 10.29 -6.31
CA GLY A 238 -36.59 11.12 -6.06
C GLY A 238 -36.20 11.19 -4.57
N GLY A 239 -37.18 11.22 -3.67
CA GLY A 239 -36.95 11.20 -2.21
C GLY A 239 -36.29 9.91 -1.73
N LEU A 240 -36.69 8.75 -2.27
CA LEU A 240 -36.09 7.45 -1.94
C LEU A 240 -34.64 7.34 -2.42
N ALA A 241 -34.32 7.90 -3.59
CA ALA A 241 -32.95 7.94 -4.09
C ALA A 241 -32.03 8.75 -3.16
N ALA A 242 -32.50 9.89 -2.63
CA ALA A 242 -31.73 10.72 -1.70
C ALA A 242 -31.44 9.99 -0.37
N VAL A 243 -32.41 9.23 0.16
CA VAL A 243 -32.23 8.44 1.39
C VAL A 243 -31.24 7.29 1.17
N ALA A 244 -31.32 6.60 0.03
CA ALA A 244 -30.37 5.54 -0.33
C ALA A 244 -28.94 6.08 -0.47
N LEU A 245 -28.77 7.27 -1.07
CA LEU A 245 -27.48 7.96 -1.16
C LEU A 245 -26.92 8.33 0.23
N GLY A 246 -27.78 8.87 1.11
CA GLY A 246 -27.39 9.19 2.49
C GLY A 246 -26.94 7.96 3.28
N GLY A 247 -27.67 6.84 3.17
CA GLY A 247 -27.32 5.58 3.81
C GLY A 247 -25.99 5.00 3.31
N ALA A 248 -25.74 5.04 2.00
CA ALA A 248 -24.50 4.55 1.42
C ALA A 248 -23.26 5.34 1.88
N ILE A 249 -23.39 6.66 2.08
CA ILE A 249 -22.31 7.52 2.59
C ILE A 249 -22.00 7.19 4.05
N VAL A 250 -23.02 6.93 4.87
CA VAL A 250 -22.83 6.55 6.27
C VAL A 250 -22.12 5.20 6.37
N VAL A 251 -22.54 4.19 5.59
CA VAL A 251 -21.92 2.86 5.60
C VAL A 251 -20.48 2.90 5.07
N ALA A 252 -20.15 3.73 4.08
CA ALA A 252 -18.80 3.85 3.54
C ALA A 252 -17.78 4.50 4.48
N ARG A 253 -18.23 5.09 5.60
CA ARG A 253 -17.37 5.71 6.62
C ARG A 253 -16.93 4.75 7.73
N TRP A 254 -17.56 3.59 7.83
CA TRP A 254 -17.25 2.54 8.81
C TRP A 254 -16.48 1.40 8.15
#